data_AF-A0A4S8K185-F1
#
_entry.id   AF-A0A4S8K185-F1
#
_cell.length_a   1.000
_cell.length_b   1.000
_cell.length_c   1.000
_cell.angle_alpha   90.00
_cell.angle_beta   90.00
_cell.angle_gamma   90.00
#
_symmetry.space_group_name_H-M   'P 1'
#
loop_
_entity.id
_entity.type
_entity.pdbx_description
1 polymer ?
#
loop_
_entity_poly.entity_id
_entity_poly.type
_entity_poly.pdbx_seq_one_letter_code
_entity_poly.pdbx_strand_id
1 'polypeptide(L)'
;MGTTTATLTPLPYLLSSLVPRKPLTLLLPARRPGTSGGSVARSTVVVGYMERKPNSLAGFASKVIGSLPVVGLVARILSDEGGVGDDLIDFAEFRRQVGKKCNITDSRAFYEFQDRRGRAGDPLYVLLCCWLAAVGAGLLKSEEILEGAARLRISNDIEFEEETFFAMMTTAKEAANPEIPMEIRIEKALEAIYVCCFGKDTIEDEDVRLLCTILHAVFPSVGKQEVDRIVSSMVKQIATGERTNYPEPKSLSKEAVERQMKDLEFLQQKSENSS
;
A
#
# COMPACT_ATOMS: atom_id res chain seq x y z
N MET A 1 11.80 -59.13 -35.22
CA MET A 1 11.16 -60.03 -34.23
C MET A 1 10.80 -59.18 -33.01
N GLY A 2 9.57 -58.95 -32.56
CA GLY A 2 8.18 -59.12 -33.04
C GLY A 2 7.35 -58.11 -32.22
N THR A 3 6.59 -57.19 -32.85
CA THR A 3 5.14 -57.22 -33.16
C THR A 3 4.17 -57.39 -31.98
N THR A 4 3.44 -56.31 -31.64
CA THR A 4 1.96 -56.19 -31.46
C THR A 4 1.65 -54.74 -31.00
N THR A 5 1.15 -53.80 -31.81
CA THR A 5 -0.20 -53.57 -32.39
C THR A 5 -1.29 -53.37 -31.30
N ALA A 6 -1.58 -52.14 -30.84
CA ALA A 6 -2.53 -51.12 -31.35
C ALA A 6 -4.03 -51.50 -31.23
N THR A 7 -4.88 -50.64 -30.65
CA THR A 7 -6.30 -50.42 -31.05
C THR A 7 -6.85 -49.09 -30.48
N LEU A 8 -7.64 -48.40 -31.32
CA LEU A 8 -8.23 -47.06 -31.22
C LEU A 8 -9.58 -46.98 -30.44
N THR A 9 -9.98 -45.72 -30.17
CA THR A 9 -11.26 -45.04 -29.81
C THR A 9 -12.54 -45.53 -30.54
N PRO A 10 -13.83 -45.07 -30.31
CA PRO A 10 -14.34 -43.76 -29.76
C PRO A 10 -15.71 -43.74 -28.96
N LEU A 11 -16.18 -42.51 -28.63
CA LEU A 11 -17.48 -41.90 -28.13
C LEU A 11 -18.84 -42.63 -28.42
N PRO A 12 -20.09 -42.11 -28.10
CA PRO A 12 -20.65 -40.99 -27.27
C PRO A 12 -21.92 -41.43 -26.44
N TYR A 13 -22.82 -40.48 -26.05
CA TYR A 13 -24.30 -40.53 -25.76
C TYR A 13 -24.63 -39.74 -24.46
N LEU A 14 -25.20 -38.52 -24.47
CA LEU A 14 -26.52 -37.98 -24.86
C LEU A 14 -27.62 -37.99 -23.77
N LEU A 15 -28.28 -36.82 -23.64
CA LEU A 15 -29.70 -36.51 -23.32
C LEU A 15 -30.15 -36.18 -21.86
N SER A 16 -30.40 -34.89 -21.65
CA SER A 16 -31.72 -34.21 -21.45
C SER A 16 -32.77 -34.71 -20.43
N SER A 17 -33.19 -33.81 -19.53
CA SER A 17 -34.60 -33.48 -19.19
C SER A 17 -34.61 -32.14 -18.40
N LEU A 18 -35.32 -31.05 -18.73
CA LEU A 18 -36.76 -30.75 -18.91
C LEU A 18 -37.61 -30.79 -17.61
N VAL A 19 -37.63 -29.67 -16.86
CA VAL A 19 -38.77 -28.79 -16.44
C VAL A 19 -40.07 -29.45 -15.90
N PRO A 20 -40.66 -29.00 -14.75
CA PRO A 20 -41.68 -27.91 -14.68
C PRO A 20 -41.53 -26.97 -13.45
N ARG A 21 -41.66 -25.63 -13.49
CA ARG A 21 -42.80 -24.68 -13.69
C ARG A 21 -43.96 -24.72 -12.66
N LYS A 22 -43.88 -23.79 -11.67
CA LYS A 22 -44.91 -22.81 -11.17
C LYS A 22 -46.18 -23.32 -10.43
N PRO A 23 -47.06 -22.46 -9.85
CA PRO A 23 -46.96 -21.11 -9.21
C PRO A 23 -47.82 -20.98 -7.90
N LEU A 24 -47.91 -19.76 -7.30
CA LEU A 24 -49.11 -19.05 -6.75
C LEU A 24 -48.67 -18.04 -5.65
N THR A 25 -48.53 -16.74 -5.95
CA THR A 25 -49.49 -15.63 -5.73
C THR A 25 -50.05 -15.46 -4.32
N LEU A 26 -49.81 -14.30 -3.70
CA LEU A 26 -50.87 -13.46 -3.12
C LEU A 26 -50.41 -12.00 -2.99
N LEU A 27 -51.36 -11.11 -3.28
CA LEU A 27 -51.26 -9.67 -3.52
C LEU A 27 -51.77 -8.87 -2.29
N LEU A 28 -51.11 -7.72 -2.06
CA LEU A 28 -51.65 -6.40 -1.62
C LEU A 28 -52.20 -6.25 -0.17
N PRO A 29 -52.36 -5.01 0.39
CA PRO A 29 -52.30 -3.68 -0.24
C PRO A 29 -51.45 -2.59 0.46
N ALA A 30 -51.35 -1.46 -0.25
CA ALA A 30 -50.68 -0.21 0.07
C ALA A 30 -51.37 0.66 1.14
N ARG A 31 -50.58 1.53 1.80
CA ARG A 31 -51.07 2.79 2.41
C ARG A 31 -49.98 3.87 2.42
N ARG A 32 -50.21 4.96 1.70
CA ARG A 32 -49.65 6.33 1.85
C ARG A 32 -50.80 7.22 2.38
N PRO A 33 -50.59 8.38 3.06
CA PRO A 33 -49.86 9.53 2.50
C PRO A 33 -49.17 10.55 3.47
N GLY A 34 -48.30 11.39 2.90
CA GLY A 34 -47.99 12.80 3.24
C GLY A 34 -47.07 13.10 4.44
N THR A 35 -46.25 14.15 4.52
CA THR A 35 -45.74 15.23 3.63
C THR A 35 -44.62 15.95 4.41
N SER A 36 -43.89 16.89 3.79
CA SER A 36 -42.73 17.69 4.27
C SER A 36 -41.38 16.97 4.12
N GLY A 37 -40.34 17.53 3.51
CA GLY A 37 -39.99 18.92 3.25
C GLY A 37 -38.58 19.12 3.81
N GLY A 38 -37.57 19.24 2.95
CA GLY A 38 -36.19 19.46 3.40
C GLY A 38 -35.14 18.90 2.45
N SER A 39 -34.66 19.76 1.56
CA SER A 39 -33.38 19.60 0.89
C SER A 39 -32.28 19.47 1.94
N VAL A 40 -31.54 18.36 1.94
CA VAL A 40 -30.20 18.30 2.54
C VAL A 40 -29.30 17.63 1.51
N ALA A 41 -28.43 18.44 0.94
CA ALA A 41 -27.31 18.01 0.13
C ALA A 41 -26.59 16.84 0.83
N ARG A 42 -26.41 15.73 0.11
CA ARG A 42 -25.52 14.66 0.53
C ARG A 42 -24.10 15.22 0.56
N SER A 43 -23.71 15.74 1.72
CA SER A 43 -22.33 15.94 2.09
C SER A 43 -21.65 14.57 1.96
N THR A 44 -20.80 14.45 0.95
CA THR A 44 -19.84 13.38 0.83
C THR A 44 -18.97 13.42 2.08
N VAL A 45 -19.19 12.45 2.97
CA VAL A 45 -18.33 12.23 4.13
C VAL A 45 -16.92 11.98 3.60
N VAL A 46 -16.04 12.96 3.83
CA VAL A 46 -14.62 12.85 3.58
C VAL A 46 -14.08 11.80 4.56
N VAL A 47 -13.86 10.59 4.07
CA VAL A 47 -13.15 9.54 4.81
C VAL A 47 -11.66 9.85 4.69
N GLY A 48 -11.21 10.82 5.49
CA GLY A 48 -9.79 11.04 5.76
C GLY A 48 -9.42 10.25 7.00
N TYR A 49 -8.51 9.28 6.88
CA TYR A 49 -7.80 8.60 7.98
C TYR A 49 -8.55 8.17 9.25
N MET A 50 -9.88 8.12 9.22
CA MET A 50 -10.74 7.66 10.31
C MET A 50 -11.61 6.51 9.82
N GLU A 51 -10.99 5.42 9.35
CA GLU A 51 -11.66 4.13 9.37
C GLU A 51 -11.21 3.35 10.62
N ARG A 52 -11.87 3.63 11.75
CA ARG A 52 -12.02 2.63 12.81
C ARG A 52 -12.98 1.55 12.31
N LYS A 53 -12.47 0.50 11.68
CA LYS A 53 -13.20 -0.78 11.62
C LYS A 53 -12.98 -1.55 12.94
N PRO A 54 -14.03 -1.91 13.68
CA PRO A 54 -13.91 -2.49 15.03
C PRO A 54 -13.53 -3.98 15.08
N ASN A 55 -12.98 -4.56 14.02
CA ASN A 55 -12.72 -6.01 13.95
C ASN A 55 -11.23 -6.39 13.90
N SER A 56 -10.31 -5.49 14.26
CA SER A 56 -8.90 -5.84 14.52
C SER A 56 -8.35 -5.14 15.77
N LEU A 57 -9.13 -5.16 16.85
CA LEU A 57 -8.75 -4.71 18.20
C LEU A 57 -8.61 -5.88 19.20
N ALA A 58 -8.14 -7.05 18.75
CA ALA A 58 -7.98 -8.22 19.62
C ALA A 58 -6.64 -8.24 20.40
N GLY A 59 -5.92 -7.12 20.53
CA GLY A 59 -4.68 -7.12 21.31
C GLY A 59 -4.07 -5.77 21.65
N PHE A 60 -4.84 -4.68 21.69
CA PHE A 60 -4.38 -3.40 22.24
C PHE A 60 -5.26 -3.04 23.43
N ALA A 61 -5.04 -3.76 24.53
CA ALA A 61 -5.57 -3.40 25.84
C ALA A 61 -4.46 -3.56 26.89
N SER A 62 -4.22 -2.46 27.61
CA SER A 62 -3.43 -2.30 28.83
C SER A 62 -1.89 -2.29 28.73
N LYS A 63 -1.33 -1.08 28.54
CA LYS A 63 -0.33 -0.50 29.44
C LYS A 63 -0.14 1.00 29.19
N VAL A 64 -1.11 1.78 29.67
CA VAL A 64 -0.85 3.15 30.10
C VAL A 64 -0.32 3.04 31.53
N ILE A 65 1.01 2.94 31.68
CA ILE A 65 1.69 3.13 32.97
C ILE A 65 2.98 3.88 32.66
N GLY A 66 3.00 5.18 32.99
CA GLY A 66 4.19 6.02 32.93
C GLY A 66 4.20 6.96 31.72
N SER A 67 3.55 8.11 31.89
CA SER A 67 3.74 9.30 31.06
C SER A 67 5.21 9.71 31.07
N LEU A 68 5.98 9.22 30.10
CA LEU A 68 7.15 9.93 29.61
C LEU A 68 6.71 10.67 28.35
N PRO A 69 6.98 11.97 28.23
CA PRO A 69 6.75 12.67 26.99
C PRO A 69 7.67 12.01 25.95
N VAL A 70 7.09 11.24 25.02
CA VAL A 70 7.80 10.71 23.84
C VAL A 70 8.01 11.85 22.84
N VAL A 71 8.44 13.01 23.34
CA VAL A 71 8.80 14.21 22.55
C VAL A 71 10.27 14.11 22.07
N GLY A 72 10.99 13.04 22.42
CA GLY A 72 12.42 12.90 22.10
C GLY A 72 12.80 11.86 21.05
N LEU A 73 11.88 11.00 20.60
CA LEU A 73 12.21 9.92 19.64
C LEU A 73 11.77 10.21 18.21
N VAL A 74 10.69 10.97 18.03
CA VAL A 74 10.33 11.58 16.74
C VAL A 74 11.42 12.58 16.33
N ALA A 75 11.94 13.37 17.27
CA ALA A 75 13.10 14.24 17.07
C ALA A 75 14.45 13.49 16.91
N ARG A 76 14.51 12.16 16.96
CA ARG A 76 15.79 11.42 16.75
C ARG A 76 15.78 10.51 15.53
N ILE A 77 14.59 10.17 15.04
CA ILE A 77 14.43 9.64 13.68
C ILE A 77 14.30 10.80 12.69
N LEU A 78 13.85 11.99 13.11
CA LEU A 78 13.76 13.20 12.29
C LEU A 78 14.68 14.38 12.71
N SER A 79 15.46 14.31 13.81
CA SER A 79 16.25 15.48 14.25
C SER A 79 17.63 15.17 14.82
N ASP A 80 18.43 14.34 14.16
CA ASP A 80 19.88 14.52 14.26
C ASP A 80 20.45 14.58 12.84
N GLU A 81 20.54 15.82 12.34
CA GLU A 81 20.91 16.28 11.00
C GLU A 81 19.89 16.05 9.86
N GLY A 82 18.68 16.63 9.97
CA GLY A 82 17.73 16.76 8.87
C GLY A 82 16.96 18.08 8.85
N GLY A 83 17.18 18.91 7.83
CA GLY A 83 16.42 20.12 7.49
C GLY A 83 16.72 21.39 8.32
N VAL A 84 17.23 22.44 7.68
CA VAL A 84 17.21 23.80 8.25
C VAL A 84 15.78 24.33 8.12
N GLY A 85 14.94 24.09 9.11
CA GLY A 85 13.54 24.54 9.11
C GLY A 85 12.55 23.39 9.23
N ASP A 86 11.29 23.71 9.48
CA ASP A 86 10.16 22.79 9.60
C ASP A 86 9.80 22.13 8.23
N ASP A 87 10.78 21.61 7.50
CA ASP A 87 10.59 21.02 6.18
C ASP A 87 10.37 19.50 6.27
N LEU A 88 9.61 18.95 5.32
CA LEU A 88 9.40 17.50 5.20
C LEU A 88 10.72 16.82 4.79
N ILE A 89 11.00 15.66 5.36
CA ILE A 89 12.16 14.85 4.96
C ILE A 89 11.91 14.29 3.55
N ASP A 90 12.78 14.67 2.62
CA ASP A 90 12.76 14.14 1.25
C ASP A 90 13.20 12.65 1.22
N PHE A 91 12.94 11.98 0.10
CA PHE A 91 13.25 10.55 0.00
C PHE A 91 14.76 10.28 -0.03
N ALA A 92 15.57 11.19 -0.59
CA ALA A 92 17.01 11.05 -0.62
C ALA A 92 17.61 11.07 0.80
N GLU A 93 17.18 12.00 1.63
CA GLU A 93 17.58 12.12 3.02
C GLU A 93 17.11 10.91 3.82
N PHE A 94 15.84 10.49 3.67
CA PHE A 94 15.33 9.28 4.31
C PHE A 94 16.20 8.06 3.98
N ARG A 95 16.53 7.84 2.71
CA ARG A 95 17.42 6.74 2.29
C ARG A 95 18.80 6.84 2.91
N ARG A 96 19.39 8.05 2.96
CA ARG A 96 20.70 8.26 3.60
C ARG A 96 20.65 7.93 5.09
N GLN A 97 19.60 8.32 5.79
CA GLN A 97 19.43 8.04 7.21
C GLN A 97 19.26 6.55 7.49
N VAL A 98 18.44 5.84 6.71
CA VAL A 98 18.29 4.38 6.81
C VAL A 98 19.62 3.70 6.50
N GLY A 99 20.30 4.08 5.42
CA GLY A 99 21.58 3.51 5.02
C GLY A 99 22.69 3.70 6.07
N LYS A 100 22.70 4.83 6.79
CA LYS A 100 23.65 5.07 7.89
C LYS A 100 23.41 4.16 9.10
N LYS A 101 22.17 3.70 9.31
CA LYS A 101 21.76 2.89 10.47
C LYS A 101 21.75 1.38 10.17
N CYS A 102 21.60 0.99 8.91
CA CYS A 102 21.62 -0.41 8.49
C CYS A 102 23.00 -1.06 8.72
N ASN A 103 22.99 -2.25 9.30
CA ASN A 103 24.16 -3.12 9.34
C ASN A 103 24.21 -4.04 8.09
N ILE A 104 25.27 -4.84 7.97
CA ILE A 104 25.49 -5.73 6.81
C ILE A 104 24.32 -6.72 6.63
N THR A 105 23.75 -7.24 7.72
CA THR A 105 22.60 -8.15 7.69
C THR A 105 21.35 -7.44 7.18
N ASP A 106 21.12 -6.21 7.61
CA ASP A 106 19.98 -5.41 7.18
C ASP A 106 20.08 -5.10 5.69
N SER A 107 21.24 -4.63 5.22
CA SER A 107 21.49 -4.37 3.80
C SER A 107 21.34 -5.64 2.96
N ARG A 108 21.84 -6.78 3.45
CA ARG A 108 21.71 -8.06 2.77
C ARG A 108 20.25 -8.48 2.63
N ALA A 109 19.39 -8.22 3.62
CA ALA A 109 17.98 -8.56 3.55
C ALA A 109 17.26 -7.84 2.39
N PHE A 110 17.62 -6.59 2.08
CA PHE A 110 17.07 -5.88 0.91
C PHE A 110 17.42 -6.58 -0.41
N TYR A 111 18.68 -6.99 -0.59
CA TYR A 111 19.11 -7.66 -1.81
C TYR A 111 18.59 -9.09 -1.92
N GLU A 112 18.52 -9.84 -0.82
CA GLU A 112 17.88 -11.17 -0.81
C GLU A 112 16.38 -11.07 -1.13
N PHE A 113 15.72 -10.00 -0.69
CA PHE A 113 14.33 -9.74 -1.04
C PHE A 113 14.17 -9.42 -2.53
N GLN A 114 15.08 -8.62 -3.10
CA GLN A 114 15.14 -8.36 -4.53
C GLN A 114 15.38 -9.62 -5.35
N ASP A 115 16.30 -10.49 -4.95
CA ASP A 115 16.58 -11.75 -5.63
C ASP A 115 15.33 -12.65 -5.71
N ARG A 116 14.50 -12.62 -4.66
CA ARG A 116 13.24 -13.40 -4.60
C ARG A 116 12.11 -12.78 -5.41
N ARG A 117 11.97 -11.45 -5.38
CA ARG A 117 10.82 -10.73 -5.96
C ARG A 117 11.14 -10.06 -7.29
N GLY A 118 12.36 -10.21 -7.78
CA GLY A 118 12.86 -9.59 -9.00
C GLY A 118 12.83 -8.07 -8.90
N ARG A 119 12.54 -7.40 -10.02
CA ARG A 119 12.47 -5.94 -10.10
C ARG A 119 11.50 -5.32 -9.09
N ALA A 120 10.37 -5.98 -8.82
CA ALA A 120 9.39 -5.46 -7.89
C ALA A 120 9.89 -5.45 -6.43
N GLY A 121 10.90 -6.26 -6.11
CA GLY A 121 11.59 -6.26 -4.82
C GLY A 121 12.78 -5.32 -4.75
N ASP A 122 12.95 -4.39 -5.71
CA ASP A 122 14.06 -3.44 -5.70
C ASP A 122 14.10 -2.67 -4.35
N PRO A 123 15.27 -2.56 -3.71
CA PRO A 123 15.40 -1.87 -2.43
C PRO A 123 14.83 -0.45 -2.43
N LEU A 124 14.90 0.28 -3.55
CA LEU A 124 14.34 1.62 -3.66
C LEU A 124 12.82 1.62 -3.61
N TYR A 125 12.14 0.63 -4.19
CA TYR A 125 10.68 0.52 -4.10
C TYR A 125 10.24 0.28 -2.66
N VAL A 126 10.94 -0.63 -1.98
CA VAL A 126 10.68 -0.96 -0.58
C VAL A 126 10.91 0.25 0.31
N LEU A 127 12.01 0.98 0.10
CA LEU A 127 12.31 2.20 0.83
C LEU A 127 11.31 3.32 0.54
N LEU A 128 10.84 3.47 -0.70
CA LEU A 128 9.80 4.46 -1.04
C LEU A 128 8.50 4.14 -0.30
N CYS A 129 8.06 2.88 -0.31
CA CYS A 129 6.88 2.45 0.45
C CYS A 129 7.02 2.74 1.96
N CYS A 130 8.22 2.52 2.52
CA CYS A 130 8.49 2.84 3.92
C CYS A 130 8.52 4.35 4.18
N TRP A 131 9.10 5.15 3.29
CA TRP A 131 9.16 6.61 3.40
C TRP A 131 7.76 7.23 3.38
N LEU A 132 6.92 6.81 2.43
CA LEU A 132 5.53 7.28 2.33
C LEU A 132 4.73 6.98 3.60
N ALA A 133 4.97 5.84 4.23
CA ALA A 133 4.32 5.49 5.47
C ALA A 133 4.95 6.20 6.68
N ALA A 134 6.27 6.38 6.70
CA ALA A 134 6.99 7.03 7.80
C ALA A 134 6.69 8.52 7.86
N VAL A 135 6.68 9.21 6.73
CA VAL A 135 6.51 10.67 6.63
C VAL A 135 5.07 11.03 6.25
N GLY A 136 4.51 10.35 5.26
CA GLY A 136 3.18 10.65 4.72
C GLY A 136 2.00 10.13 5.55
N ALA A 137 2.22 9.30 6.57
CA ALA A 137 1.12 8.83 7.41
C ALA A 137 0.42 10.00 8.14
N GLY A 138 -0.87 10.14 7.85
CA GLY A 138 -1.72 11.22 8.32
C GLY A 138 -1.79 12.41 7.36
N LEU A 139 -0.88 12.52 6.39
CA LEU A 139 -0.88 13.56 5.34
C LEU A 139 -1.55 13.07 4.04
N LEU A 140 -1.30 11.84 3.62
CA LEU A 140 -1.77 11.27 2.34
C LEU A 140 -2.83 10.22 2.54
N LYS A 141 -3.96 10.18 1.83
CA LYS A 141 -4.93 9.10 2.07
C LYS A 141 -4.31 7.71 1.84
N SER A 142 -4.81 6.70 2.57
CA SER A 142 -4.30 5.33 2.41
C SER A 142 -4.43 4.84 0.97
N GLU A 143 -5.52 5.21 0.30
CA GLU A 143 -5.79 4.89 -1.09
C GLU A 143 -4.75 5.53 -2.02
N GLU A 144 -4.33 6.77 -1.74
CA GLU A 144 -3.33 7.48 -2.55
C GLU A 144 -1.95 6.81 -2.46
N ILE A 145 -1.56 6.39 -1.24
CA ILE A 145 -0.32 5.62 -1.02
C ILE A 145 -0.36 4.29 -1.77
N LEU A 146 -1.45 3.53 -1.63
CA LEU A 146 -1.57 2.20 -2.24
C LEU A 146 -1.70 2.28 -3.77
N GLU A 147 -2.36 3.30 -4.30
CA GLU A 147 -2.46 3.54 -5.74
C GLU A 147 -1.10 3.89 -6.36
N GLY A 148 -0.31 4.77 -5.72
CA GLY A 148 1.05 5.06 -6.20
C GLY A 148 1.99 3.87 -6.05
N ALA A 149 1.88 3.08 -4.97
CA ALA A 149 2.63 1.82 -4.82
C ALA A 149 2.30 0.81 -5.93
N ALA A 150 1.02 0.68 -6.30
CA ALA A 150 0.57 -0.16 -7.41
C ALA A 150 1.09 0.35 -8.76
N ARG A 151 1.09 1.68 -8.96
CA ARG A 151 1.58 2.31 -10.19
C ARG A 151 3.09 2.17 -10.33
N LEU A 152 3.86 2.38 -9.26
CA LEU A 152 5.31 2.24 -9.23
C LEU A 152 5.76 0.86 -9.74
N ARG A 153 5.07 -0.22 -9.33
CA ARG A 153 5.35 -1.59 -9.79
C ARG A 153 5.36 -1.69 -11.31
N ILE A 154 4.46 -0.94 -11.97
CA ILE A 154 4.25 -0.96 -13.42
C ILE A 154 5.16 0.04 -14.12
N SER A 155 5.15 1.31 -13.68
CA SER A 155 5.87 2.40 -14.33
C SER A 155 7.39 2.30 -14.15
N ASN A 156 7.85 1.75 -13.02
CA ASN A 156 9.25 1.79 -12.60
C ASN A 156 9.82 3.22 -12.53
N ASP A 157 8.96 4.21 -12.31
CA ASP A 157 9.32 5.62 -12.28
C ASP A 157 9.28 6.14 -10.85
N ILE A 158 10.39 5.95 -10.12
CA ILE A 158 10.51 6.36 -8.72
C ILE A 158 10.49 7.88 -8.61
N GLU A 159 11.14 8.57 -9.55
CA GLU A 159 11.30 10.02 -9.54
C GLU A 159 9.94 10.71 -9.66
N PHE A 160 9.10 10.24 -10.59
CA PHE A 160 7.74 10.73 -10.74
C PHE A 160 6.88 10.51 -9.48
N GLU A 161 6.96 9.33 -8.86
CA GLU A 161 6.20 9.04 -7.64
C GLU A 161 6.68 9.88 -6.46
N GLU A 162 8.01 10.01 -6.28
CA GLU A 162 8.62 10.86 -5.26
C GLU A 162 8.12 12.30 -5.37
N GLU A 163 8.21 12.92 -6.56
CA GLU A 163 7.76 14.29 -6.79
C GLU A 163 6.26 14.44 -6.52
N THR A 164 5.45 13.50 -7.02
CA THR A 164 4.00 13.51 -6.85
C THR A 164 3.63 13.45 -5.37
N PHE A 165 4.20 12.50 -4.63
CA PHE A 165 3.91 12.34 -3.22
C PHE A 165 4.45 13.48 -2.37
N PHE A 166 5.64 13.99 -2.66
CA PHE A 166 6.22 15.13 -1.94
C PHE A 166 5.36 16.39 -2.09
N ALA A 167 4.87 16.67 -3.30
CA ALA A 167 3.96 17.80 -3.55
C ALA A 167 2.64 17.65 -2.78
N MET A 168 2.07 16.44 -2.75
CA MET A 168 0.85 16.14 -2.00
C MET A 168 1.06 16.30 -0.49
N MET A 169 2.16 15.76 0.06
CA MET A 169 2.48 15.88 1.49
C MET A 169 2.72 17.33 1.90
N THR A 170 3.43 18.11 1.06
CA THR A 170 3.70 19.54 1.33
C THR A 170 2.39 20.31 1.41
N THR A 171 1.49 20.11 0.43
CA THR A 171 0.15 20.71 0.42
C THR A 171 -0.67 20.31 1.65
N ALA A 172 -0.61 19.03 2.06
CA ALA A 172 -1.33 18.54 3.22
C ALA A 172 -0.77 19.07 4.55
N LYS A 173 0.56 19.21 4.65
CA LYS A 173 1.25 19.70 5.86
C LYS A 173 0.85 21.14 6.20
N GLU A 174 0.64 21.98 5.19
CA GLU A 174 0.12 23.34 5.39
C GLU A 174 -1.26 23.37 6.07
N ALA A 175 -2.05 22.30 5.93
CA ALA A 175 -3.38 22.19 6.49
C ALA A 175 -3.42 21.48 7.87
N ALA A 176 -2.55 20.48 8.10
CA ALA A 176 -2.52 19.73 9.36
C ALA A 176 -1.18 18.99 9.57
N ASN A 177 -0.79 18.79 10.84
CA ASN A 177 0.32 17.92 11.22
C ASN A 177 -0.15 16.87 12.26
N PRO A 178 -0.76 15.75 11.82
CA PRO A 178 -1.27 14.74 12.72
C PRO A 178 -0.18 13.83 13.29
N GLU A 179 -0.21 13.61 14.61
CA GLU A 179 0.67 12.67 15.28
C GLU A 179 0.11 11.24 15.18
N ILE A 180 0.62 10.47 14.20
CA ILE A 180 0.27 9.05 14.02
C ILE A 180 1.33 8.15 14.69
N PRO A 181 0.92 7.20 15.56
CA PRO A 181 1.80 6.20 16.16
C PRO A 181 2.59 5.39 15.13
N MET A 182 3.83 5.02 15.48
CA MET A 182 4.76 4.40 14.55
C MET A 182 4.31 3.00 14.10
N GLU A 183 3.60 2.28 14.95
CA GLU A 183 3.04 0.95 14.65
C GLU A 183 2.07 1.01 13.47
N ILE A 184 1.24 2.05 13.42
CA ILE A 184 0.30 2.28 12.31
C ILE A 184 1.06 2.60 11.02
N ARG A 185 2.20 3.30 11.13
CA ARG A 185 3.07 3.60 9.99
C ARG A 185 3.69 2.32 9.43
N ILE A 186 4.16 1.40 10.29
CA ILE A 186 4.68 0.09 9.85
C ILE A 186 3.61 -0.73 9.15
N GLU A 187 2.40 -0.79 9.71
CA GLU A 187 1.28 -1.49 9.06
C GLU A 187 1.04 -0.95 7.64
N LYS A 188 1.05 0.38 7.48
CA LYS A 188 0.86 1.01 6.16
C LYS A 188 2.04 0.75 5.21
N ALA A 189 3.27 0.80 5.71
CA ALA A 189 4.45 0.46 4.92
C ALA A 189 4.35 -0.96 4.37
N LEU A 190 3.94 -1.91 5.22
CA LEU A 190 3.82 -3.31 4.83
C LEU A 190 2.66 -3.52 3.83
N GLU A 191 1.54 -2.81 3.95
CA GLU A 191 0.48 -2.83 2.92
C GLU A 191 0.98 -2.30 1.58
N ALA A 192 1.71 -1.19 1.58
CA ALA A 192 2.30 -0.61 0.36
C ALA A 192 3.32 -1.55 -0.27
N ILE A 193 4.19 -2.17 0.53
CA ILE A 193 5.14 -3.21 0.07
C ILE A 193 4.38 -4.41 -0.51
N TYR A 194 3.31 -4.87 0.13
CA TYR A 194 2.51 -5.97 -0.40
C TYR A 194 1.95 -5.64 -1.80
N VAL A 195 1.36 -4.46 -1.96
CA VAL A 195 0.83 -4.00 -3.25
C VAL A 195 1.94 -3.84 -4.29
N CYS A 196 3.04 -3.19 -3.94
CA CYS A 196 4.14 -2.88 -4.86
C CYS A 196 4.95 -4.13 -5.24
N CYS A 197 5.40 -4.89 -4.25
CA CYS A 197 6.39 -5.95 -4.43
C CYS A 197 5.73 -7.31 -4.74
N PHE A 198 4.55 -7.59 -4.19
CA PHE A 198 3.87 -8.88 -4.38
C PHE A 198 2.77 -8.81 -5.42
N GLY A 199 2.12 -7.66 -5.64
CA GLY A 199 1.08 -7.55 -6.67
C GLY A 199 -0.08 -8.53 -6.48
N LYS A 200 -0.38 -8.88 -5.21
CA LYS A 200 -1.34 -9.90 -4.75
C LYS A 200 -0.84 -11.35 -4.71
N ASP A 201 0.45 -11.59 -4.95
CA ASP A 201 1.08 -12.91 -4.74
C ASP A 201 1.15 -13.28 -3.25
N THR A 202 1.29 -14.58 -2.96
CA THR A 202 1.44 -15.06 -1.57
C THR A 202 2.78 -14.63 -0.97
N ILE A 203 2.76 -14.38 0.35
CA ILE A 203 3.96 -14.11 1.15
C ILE A 203 4.46 -15.45 1.70
N GLU A 204 5.67 -15.88 1.33
CA GLU A 204 6.28 -17.10 1.84
C GLU A 204 7.07 -16.81 3.13
N ASP A 205 7.36 -17.85 3.91
CA ASP A 205 8.07 -17.73 5.20
C ASP A 205 9.41 -16.98 5.08
N GLU A 206 10.10 -17.16 3.96
CA GLU A 206 11.36 -16.50 3.70
C GLU A 206 11.19 -14.99 3.45
N ASP A 207 10.09 -14.60 2.79
CA ASP A 207 9.74 -13.19 2.64
C ASP A 207 9.40 -12.58 4.00
N VAL A 208 8.69 -13.31 4.86
CA VAL A 208 8.37 -12.86 6.23
C VAL A 208 9.65 -12.55 6.99
N ARG A 209 10.63 -13.45 6.95
CA ARG A 209 11.94 -13.27 7.61
C ARG A 209 12.66 -12.01 7.11
N LEU A 210 12.66 -11.78 5.79
CA LEU A 210 13.30 -10.63 5.17
C LEU A 210 12.56 -9.32 5.49
N LEU A 211 11.23 -9.32 5.39
CA LEU A 211 10.37 -8.18 5.72
C LEU A 211 10.52 -7.76 7.19
N CYS A 212 10.57 -8.71 8.13
CA CYS A 212 10.85 -8.40 9.54
C CYS A 212 12.21 -7.71 9.72
N THR A 213 13.25 -8.19 9.03
CA THR A 213 14.60 -7.61 9.10
C THR A 213 14.62 -6.20 8.52
N ILE A 214 14.04 -6.03 7.33
CA ILE A 214 13.93 -4.74 6.64
C ILE A 214 13.16 -3.71 7.48
N LEU A 215 11.95 -4.06 7.92
CA LEU A 215 11.10 -3.14 8.69
C LEU A 215 11.70 -2.80 10.05
N HIS A 216 12.40 -3.74 10.69
CA HIS A 216 13.12 -3.43 11.92
C HIS A 216 14.26 -2.43 11.69
N ALA A 217 15.00 -2.57 10.58
CA ALA A 217 16.08 -1.64 10.23
C ALA A 217 15.56 -0.23 9.91
N VAL A 218 14.42 -0.14 9.23
CA VAL A 218 13.81 1.14 8.86
C VAL A 218 13.07 1.80 10.04
N PHE A 219 12.44 1.01 10.91
CA PHE A 219 11.65 1.48 12.05
C PHE A 219 12.20 0.95 13.38
N PRO A 220 13.42 1.34 13.78
CA PRO A 220 14.09 0.75 14.95
C PRO A 220 13.37 1.02 16.28
N SER A 221 12.51 2.04 16.34
CA SER A 221 11.81 2.46 17.56
C SER A 221 10.66 1.55 18.01
N VAL A 222 10.06 0.77 17.10
CA VAL A 222 8.89 -0.08 17.41
C VAL A 222 9.30 -1.38 18.10
N GLY A 223 10.57 -1.76 18.01
CA GLY A 223 11.10 -2.98 18.61
C GLY A 223 10.77 -4.23 17.81
N LYS A 224 11.68 -5.21 17.84
CA LYS A 224 11.63 -6.40 16.97
C LYS A 224 10.37 -7.24 17.16
N GLN A 225 9.93 -7.46 18.39
CA GLN A 225 8.76 -8.30 18.70
C GLN A 225 7.47 -7.76 18.10
N GLU A 226 7.30 -6.43 18.12
CA GLU A 226 6.08 -5.81 17.58
C GLU A 226 6.11 -5.80 16.04
N VAL A 227 7.28 -5.58 15.42
CA VAL A 227 7.45 -5.77 13.97
C VAL A 227 7.07 -7.20 13.56
N ASP A 228 7.62 -8.21 14.24
CA ASP A 228 7.33 -9.62 13.95
C ASP A 228 5.83 -9.94 14.08
N ARG A 229 5.17 -9.37 15.09
CA ARG A 229 3.73 -9.50 15.31
C ARG A 229 2.93 -8.86 14.18
N ILE A 230 3.26 -7.63 13.78
CA ILE A 230 2.58 -6.90 12.70
C ILE A 230 2.68 -7.68 11.39
N VAL A 231 3.89 -8.11 11.01
CA VAL A 231 4.11 -8.89 9.78
C VAL A 231 3.32 -10.20 9.83
N SER A 232 3.43 -10.96 10.92
CA SER A 232 2.71 -12.23 11.08
C SER A 232 1.19 -12.05 11.02
N SER A 233 0.67 -10.97 11.59
CA SER A 233 -0.76 -10.65 11.54
C SER A 233 -1.22 -10.37 10.11
N MET A 234 -0.46 -9.57 9.36
CA MET A 234 -0.81 -9.25 7.97
C MET A 234 -0.77 -10.50 7.08
N VAL A 235 0.27 -11.33 7.20
CA VAL A 235 0.39 -12.58 6.42
C VAL A 235 -0.83 -13.49 6.65
N LYS A 236 -1.27 -13.61 7.91
CA LYS A 236 -2.49 -14.37 8.24
C LYS A 236 -3.73 -13.78 7.57
N GLN A 237 -3.91 -12.46 7.63
CA GLN A 237 -5.06 -11.78 7.00
C GLN A 237 -5.07 -11.88 5.47
N ILE A 238 -3.89 -11.92 4.85
CA ILE A 238 -3.76 -12.15 3.40
C ILE A 238 -4.13 -13.60 3.08
N ALA A 239 -3.62 -14.56 3.86
CA ALA A 239 -3.92 -15.98 3.67
C ALA A 239 -5.41 -16.33 3.88
N THR A 240 -6.10 -15.65 4.80
CA THR A 240 -7.55 -15.83 5.02
C THR A 240 -8.42 -15.07 4.01
N GLY A 241 -7.82 -14.23 3.16
CA GLY A 241 -8.54 -13.42 2.17
C GLY A 241 -9.25 -12.19 2.74
N GLU A 242 -9.05 -11.86 4.03
CA GLU A 242 -9.61 -10.67 4.67
C GLU A 242 -9.05 -9.38 4.07
N ARG A 243 -7.81 -9.41 3.57
CA ARG A 243 -7.12 -8.31 2.89
C ARG A 243 -7.00 -8.57 1.37
N THR A 244 -8.13 -8.58 0.65
CA THR A 244 -8.17 -8.85 -0.80
C THR A 244 -8.51 -7.64 -1.67
N ASN A 245 -8.99 -6.55 -1.07
CA ASN A 245 -9.50 -5.40 -1.83
C ASN A 245 -8.48 -4.25 -1.88
N TYR A 246 -7.33 -4.52 -2.50
CA TYR A 246 -6.35 -3.47 -2.81
C TYR A 246 -6.69 -2.82 -4.15
N PRO A 247 -6.56 -1.48 -4.26
CA PRO A 247 -6.93 -0.76 -5.47
C PRO A 247 -6.15 -1.30 -6.66
N GLU A 248 -6.85 -1.50 -7.78
CA GLU A 248 -6.17 -1.73 -9.05
C GLU A 248 -5.45 -0.44 -9.47
N PRO A 249 -4.25 -0.55 -10.07
CA PRO A 249 -3.51 0.61 -10.52
C PRO A 249 -4.36 1.41 -11.52
N LYS A 250 -4.77 2.61 -11.10
CA LYS A 250 -5.49 3.55 -11.97
C LYS A 250 -4.49 4.24 -12.89
N SER A 251 -4.94 4.52 -14.11
CA SER A 251 -4.23 5.41 -15.03
C SER A 251 -4.01 6.78 -14.37
N LEU A 252 -2.90 7.43 -14.73
CA LEU A 252 -2.56 8.78 -14.27
C LEU A 252 -3.74 9.76 -14.40
N SER A 253 -3.79 10.75 -13.50
CA SER A 253 -4.74 11.85 -13.64
C SER A 253 -4.46 12.63 -14.93
N LYS A 254 -5.48 13.28 -15.50
CA LYS A 254 -5.32 14.04 -16.76
C LYS A 254 -4.23 15.11 -16.65
N GLU A 255 -4.12 15.74 -15.49
CA GLU A 255 -3.11 16.76 -15.21
C GLU A 255 -1.69 16.19 -15.19
N ALA A 256 -1.50 15.01 -14.59
CA ALA A 256 -0.21 14.32 -14.60
C ALA A 256 0.20 13.91 -16.02
N VAL A 257 -0.75 13.42 -16.82
CA VAL A 257 -0.50 13.09 -18.24
C VAL A 257 -0.11 14.34 -19.03
N GLU A 258 -0.82 15.46 -18.83
CA GLU A 258 -0.51 16.71 -19.53
C GLU A 258 0.89 17.24 -19.17
N ARG A 259 1.29 17.14 -17.89
CA ARG A 259 2.65 17.50 -17.45
C ARG A 259 3.71 16.64 -18.13
N GLN A 260 3.51 15.32 -18.18
CA GLN A 260 4.42 14.41 -18.89
C GLN A 260 4.51 14.70 -20.39
N MET A 261 3.38 15.01 -21.06
CA MET A 261 3.42 15.37 -22.48
C MET A 261 4.19 16.67 -22.73
N LYS A 262 4.02 17.69 -21.86
CA LYS A 262 4.77 18.96 -21.95
C LYS A 262 6.27 18.75 -21.80
N ASP A 263 6.70 17.92 -20.85
CA ASP A 263 8.13 17.63 -20.67
C ASP A 263 8.71 16.86 -21.87
N LEU A 264 7.95 15.92 -22.43
CA LEU A 264 8.35 15.22 -23.66
C LEU A 264 8.48 16.16 -24.86
N GLU A 265 7.54 17.10 -25.04
CA GLU A 265 7.61 18.12 -26.08
C GLU A 265 8.85 19.02 -25.90
N PHE A 266 9.17 19.42 -24.67
CA PHE A 266 10.35 20.21 -24.37
C PHE A 266 11.66 19.45 -24.70
N LEU A 267 11.75 18.17 -24.36
CA LEU A 267 12.91 17.33 -24.69
C LEU A 267 13.07 17.15 -26.20
N GLN A 268 11.97 16.95 -26.94
CA GLN A 268 11.99 16.85 -28.39
C GLN A 268 12.50 18.16 -29.03
N GLN A 269 11.96 19.30 -28.64
CA GLN A 269 12.41 20.61 -29.13
C GLN A 269 13.89 20.87 -28.83
N LYS A 270 14.38 20.46 -27.65
CA LYS A 270 15.81 20.59 -27.31
C LYS A 270 16.70 19.70 -28.17
N SER A 271 16.23 18.50 -28.52
CA SER A 271 16.97 17.58 -29.40
C SER A 271 17.01 18.06 -30.85
N GLU A 272 15.92 18.67 -31.34
CA GLU A 272 15.83 19.26 -32.68
C GLU A 272 16.69 20.52 -32.80
N ASN A 273 16.74 21.35 -31.76
CA ASN A 273 17.55 22.57 -31.73
C ASN A 273 19.04 22.34 -31.42
N SER A 274 19.43 21.10 -31.08
CA SER A 274 20.83 20.71 -30.83
C SER A 274 21.46 19.94 -31.99
N SER A 275 20.74 19.81 -33.12
CA SER A 275 21.21 19.24 -34.39
C SER A 275 21.53 20.35 -35.39
#